data_AF-J4NTN6-F1
#
_entry.id   AF-J4NTN6-F1
#
_cell.length_a   1.000
_cell.length_b   1.000
_cell.length_c   1.000
_cell.angle_alpha   90.00
_cell.angle_beta   90.00
_cell.angle_gamma   90.00
#
_symmetry.space_group_name_H-M   'P 1'
#
loop_
_entity.id
_entity.type
_entity.pdbx_description
1 polymer ?
#
loop_
_entity_poly.entity_id
_entity_poly.type
_entity_poly.pdbx_seq_one_letter_code
_entity_poly.pdbx_strand_id
1 'polypeptide(L)'
;MNHWNLYDEIIVGLPNDVRIDDYAVGRPWTYVRVGGLVGICMTIPAYTRPRLRKESFLGCSLREAGEYVRFWQGQEASISAAAINVYYNQPSKVQEMQGFHGGDASAETLEERKKLEAYAMYTERIRGKKVDVIGHFPNFQKKWESICELSILEMQPEWGDYPAKAAEVLLPQQDFAFMTGTTFANKTMPRLLELSKDAVTVLVDPSVPMHPCLF
;
A
#
# COMPACT_ATOMS: atom_id res chain seq x y z
N MET A 1 0.56 -19.35 -8.76
CA MET A 1 0.51 -17.98 -9.33
C MET A 1 1.95 -17.46 -9.38
N ASN A 2 2.38 -16.80 -10.46
CA ASN A 2 3.72 -16.18 -10.46
C ASN A 2 3.68 -14.97 -9.51
N HIS A 3 4.56 -14.95 -8.51
CA HIS A 3 4.67 -13.91 -7.49
C HIS A 3 4.79 -12.50 -8.10
N TRP A 4 5.37 -12.40 -9.30
CA TRP A 4 5.61 -11.14 -9.99
C TRP A 4 4.46 -10.66 -10.87
N ASN A 5 3.45 -11.48 -11.16
CA ASN A 5 2.37 -11.12 -12.09
C ASN A 5 1.70 -9.79 -11.74
N LEU A 6 1.42 -9.57 -10.45
CA LEU A 6 0.83 -8.33 -9.93
C LEU A 6 1.70 -7.12 -10.27
N TYR A 7 3.01 -7.23 -10.10
CA TYR A 7 3.96 -6.17 -10.44
C TYR A 7 4.06 -5.98 -11.95
N ASP A 8 4.12 -7.06 -12.72
CA ASP A 8 4.24 -7.02 -14.17
C ASP A 8 3.04 -6.32 -14.82
N GLU A 9 1.83 -6.62 -14.34
CA GLU A 9 0.60 -6.00 -14.83
C GLU A 9 0.58 -4.49 -14.58
N ILE A 10 0.90 -4.08 -13.35
CA ILE A 10 0.99 -2.66 -12.97
C ILE A 10 2.10 -1.96 -13.76
N ILE A 11 3.27 -2.59 -13.87
CA ILE A 11 4.42 -1.98 -14.52
C ILE A 11 4.15 -1.81 -16.01
N VAL A 12 3.47 -2.75 -16.69
CA VAL A 12 3.10 -2.71 -18.13
C VAL A 12 2.09 -1.62 -18.49
N GLY A 13 1.34 -1.05 -17.55
CA GLY A 13 0.49 0.12 -17.79
C GLY A 13 1.19 1.49 -17.69
N LEU A 14 2.41 1.57 -17.16
CA LEU A 14 3.14 2.85 -16.99
C LEU A 14 3.61 3.50 -18.30
N PRO A 15 3.56 4.82 -18.46
CA PRO A 15 4.07 5.49 -19.66
C PRO A 15 5.62 5.46 -19.78
N ASN A 16 6.12 5.35 -21.01
CA ASN A 16 7.56 5.41 -21.33
C ASN A 16 8.07 6.84 -21.61
N ASP A 17 7.16 7.75 -21.94
CA ASP A 17 7.43 9.13 -22.37
C ASP A 17 7.27 10.16 -21.23
N VAL A 18 6.58 9.78 -20.16
CA VAL A 18 6.42 10.59 -18.95
C VAL A 18 7.61 10.37 -18.03
N ARG A 19 8.23 11.47 -17.58
CA ARG A 19 9.49 11.45 -16.82
C ARG A 19 9.35 12.09 -15.45
N ILE A 20 10.10 11.56 -14.49
CA ILE A 20 10.24 12.10 -13.14
C ILE A 20 10.97 13.44 -13.22
N ASP A 21 10.38 14.49 -12.66
CA ASP A 21 11.02 15.81 -12.59
C ASP A 21 11.56 16.15 -11.20
N ASP A 22 11.11 15.44 -10.17
CA ASP A 22 11.55 15.62 -8.79
C ASP A 22 11.21 14.40 -7.94
N TYR A 23 12.03 14.14 -6.93
CA TYR A 23 11.78 13.09 -5.95
C TYR A 23 12.62 13.31 -4.69
N ALA A 24 12.13 12.83 -3.56
CA ALA A 24 12.93 12.75 -2.35
C ALA A 24 12.63 11.49 -1.55
N VAL A 25 13.66 10.94 -0.93
CA VAL A 25 13.56 9.82 0.01
C VAL A 25 13.65 10.40 1.42
N GLY A 26 12.51 10.65 2.04
CA GLY A 26 12.39 11.16 3.40
C GLY A 26 12.09 10.07 4.42
N ARG A 27 11.83 10.48 5.66
CA ARG A 27 11.28 9.63 6.73
C ARG A 27 10.04 10.32 7.32
N PRO A 28 8.87 9.66 7.36
CA PRO A 28 8.63 8.29 6.92
C PRO A 28 8.30 8.15 5.42
N TRP A 29 8.25 9.23 4.64
CA TRP A 29 7.71 9.21 3.27
C TRP A 29 8.76 9.42 2.17
N THR A 30 8.60 8.68 1.08
CA THR A 30 9.23 8.92 -0.22
C THR A 30 8.19 9.49 -1.16
N TYR A 31 8.54 10.52 -1.94
CA TYR A 31 7.67 11.05 -2.98
C TYR A 31 8.37 11.09 -4.34
N VAL A 32 7.57 11.02 -5.40
CA VAL A 32 7.95 11.23 -6.79
C VAL A 32 6.96 12.22 -7.41
N ARG A 33 7.48 13.18 -8.17
CA ARG A 33 6.69 14.20 -8.86
C ARG A 33 6.90 14.11 -10.39
N VAL A 34 5.79 14.32 -11.09
CA VAL A 34 5.71 14.42 -12.54
C VAL A 34 4.75 15.55 -12.88
N GLY A 35 5.27 16.65 -13.41
CA GLY A 35 4.50 17.86 -13.63
C GLY A 35 3.84 18.33 -12.33
N GLY A 36 2.51 18.44 -12.35
CA GLY A 36 1.69 18.82 -11.20
C GLY A 36 1.22 17.66 -10.32
N LEU A 37 1.64 16.42 -10.58
CA LEU A 37 1.18 15.22 -9.88
C LEU A 37 2.26 14.69 -8.94
N VAL A 38 1.84 14.19 -7.78
CA VAL A 38 2.73 13.59 -6.78
C VAL A 38 2.21 12.22 -6.38
N GLY A 39 3.10 11.23 -6.42
CA GLY A 39 2.89 9.92 -5.82
C GLY A 39 3.75 9.78 -4.58
N ILE A 40 3.23 9.06 -3.58
CA ILE A 40 3.94 8.81 -2.31
C ILE A 40 3.93 7.34 -1.97
N CYS A 41 4.94 6.93 -1.22
CA CYS A 41 5.05 5.60 -0.62
C CYS A 41 5.78 5.74 0.71
N MET A 42 5.41 4.93 1.70
CA MET A 42 6.20 4.83 2.93
C MET A 42 7.61 4.35 2.57
N THR A 43 8.62 5.02 3.13
CA THR A 43 10.01 4.70 2.90
C THR A 43 10.36 3.40 3.59
N ILE A 44 10.78 2.40 2.82
CA ILE A 44 11.30 1.12 3.33
C ILE A 44 12.70 1.38 3.93
N PRO A 45 12.90 1.25 5.26
CA PRO A 45 14.16 1.56 5.92
C PRO A 45 15.19 0.41 5.82
N ALA A 46 15.24 -0.26 4.66
CA ALA A 46 16.13 -1.40 4.41
C ALA A 46 17.33 -1.00 3.54
N TYR A 47 18.53 -1.14 4.12
CA TYR A 47 19.82 -0.79 3.48
C TYR A 47 20.73 -2.02 3.26
N THR A 48 20.14 -3.21 3.26
CA THR A 48 20.88 -4.49 3.23
C THR A 48 21.38 -4.88 1.84
N ARG A 49 20.89 -4.21 0.79
CA ARG A 49 21.31 -4.43 -0.60
C ARG A 49 21.91 -3.14 -1.18
N PRO A 50 22.92 -3.23 -2.06
CA PRO A 50 23.45 -2.06 -2.74
C PRO A 50 22.41 -1.47 -3.69
N ARG A 51 22.52 -0.17 -3.97
CA ARG A 51 21.76 0.48 -5.05
C ARG A 51 22.11 -0.16 -6.39
N LEU A 52 21.10 -0.44 -7.19
CA LEU A 52 21.26 -0.94 -8.55
C LEU A 52 21.40 0.22 -9.54
N ARG A 53 20.62 1.28 -9.35
CA ARG A 53 20.71 2.47 -10.19
C ARG A 53 21.92 3.29 -9.75
N LYS A 54 22.83 3.54 -10.69
CA LYS A 54 23.98 4.44 -10.48
C LYS A 54 23.61 5.91 -10.70
N GLU A 55 22.61 6.15 -11.53
CA GLU A 55 22.13 7.46 -11.92
C GLU A 55 20.98 7.93 -11.03
N SER A 56 20.70 9.23 -11.06
CA SER A 56 19.51 9.80 -10.45
C SER A 56 18.23 9.24 -11.09
N PHE A 57 17.13 9.21 -10.34
CA PHE A 57 15.79 8.98 -10.91
C PHE A 57 15.24 10.22 -11.61
N LEU A 58 15.87 11.40 -11.48
CA LEU A 58 15.50 12.58 -12.25
C LEU A 58 15.65 12.29 -13.75
N GLY A 59 14.61 12.61 -14.53
CA GLY A 59 14.54 12.33 -15.96
C GLY A 59 14.23 10.88 -16.32
N CYS A 60 14.17 9.97 -15.36
CA CYS A 60 13.82 8.56 -15.58
C CYS A 60 12.35 8.46 -16.02
N SER A 61 12.05 7.59 -16.99
CA SER A 61 10.67 7.33 -17.40
C SER A 61 9.90 6.62 -16.28
N LEU A 62 8.58 6.83 -16.19
CA LEU A 62 7.78 6.13 -15.18
C LEU A 62 7.83 4.61 -15.35
N ARG A 63 7.83 4.09 -16.59
CA ARG A 63 8.07 2.67 -16.86
C ARG A 63 9.38 2.18 -16.25
N GLU A 64 10.48 2.81 -16.63
CA GLU A 64 11.82 2.40 -16.17
C GLU A 64 11.94 2.51 -14.65
N ALA A 65 11.37 3.56 -14.05
CA ALA A 65 11.34 3.71 -12.61
C ALA A 65 10.49 2.62 -11.93
N GLY A 66 9.34 2.25 -12.53
CA GLY A 66 8.43 1.22 -12.03
C GLY A 66 9.06 -0.18 -11.96
N GLU A 67 10.00 -0.50 -12.85
CA GLU A 67 10.76 -1.75 -12.81
C GLU A 67 11.51 -1.96 -11.48
N TYR A 68 11.91 -0.87 -10.81
CA TYR A 68 12.72 -0.95 -9.61
C TYR A 68 11.99 -1.48 -8.38
N VAL A 69 10.65 -1.54 -8.41
CA VAL A 69 9.87 -2.05 -7.29
C VAL A 69 10.26 -3.49 -7.00
N ARG A 70 10.60 -4.28 -8.03
CA ARG A 70 10.97 -5.69 -7.93
C ARG A 70 12.33 -5.92 -7.23
N PHE A 71 13.14 -4.88 -7.06
CA PHE A 71 14.44 -5.01 -6.43
C PHE A 71 14.40 -4.84 -4.91
N TRP A 72 15.39 -5.42 -4.24
CA TRP A 72 15.44 -5.52 -2.78
C TRP A 72 16.16 -4.36 -2.09
N GLN A 73 16.50 -3.29 -2.82
CA GLN A 73 17.00 -2.06 -2.21
C GLN A 73 15.80 -1.21 -1.78
N GLY A 74 15.68 -0.93 -0.48
CA GLY A 74 14.47 -0.35 0.10
C GLY A 74 14.12 1.05 -0.44
N GLN A 75 15.11 1.92 -0.62
CA GLN A 75 14.90 3.26 -1.16
C GLN A 75 14.47 3.24 -2.62
N GLU A 76 15.12 2.41 -3.46
CA GLU A 76 14.76 2.26 -4.88
C GLU A 76 13.35 1.67 -5.02
N ALA A 77 13.00 0.69 -4.19
CA ALA A 77 11.64 0.15 -4.16
C ALA A 77 10.61 1.20 -3.70
N SER A 78 10.96 2.07 -2.74
CA SER A 78 10.08 3.16 -2.27
C SER A 78 9.88 4.23 -3.35
N ILE A 79 10.95 4.62 -4.04
CA ILE A 79 10.88 5.55 -5.19
C ILE A 79 10.01 4.95 -6.28
N SER A 80 10.21 3.67 -6.59
CA SER A 80 9.47 2.96 -7.62
C SER A 80 7.97 2.86 -7.30
N ALA A 81 7.61 2.49 -6.07
CA ALA A 81 6.23 2.49 -5.62
C ALA A 81 5.60 3.89 -5.66
N ALA A 82 6.33 4.93 -5.25
CA ALA A 82 5.86 6.31 -5.39
C ALA A 82 5.67 6.72 -6.87
N ALA A 83 6.55 6.27 -7.77
CA ALA A 83 6.44 6.49 -9.22
C ALA A 83 5.25 5.73 -9.85
N ILE A 84 4.90 4.56 -9.32
CA ILE A 84 3.68 3.83 -9.69
C ILE A 84 2.46 4.62 -9.21
N ASN A 85 2.47 5.09 -7.96
CA ASN A 85 1.36 5.82 -7.37
C ASN A 85 1.10 7.17 -8.03
N VAL A 86 2.13 7.88 -8.53
CA VAL A 86 1.91 9.15 -9.26
C VAL A 86 1.12 8.94 -10.55
N TYR A 87 1.23 7.75 -11.15
CA TYR A 87 0.47 7.41 -12.34
C TYR A 87 -0.93 6.90 -11.99
N TYR A 88 -1.05 5.89 -11.13
CA TYR A 88 -2.33 5.21 -10.90
C TYR A 88 -3.27 5.93 -9.94
N ASN A 89 -2.74 6.70 -8.99
CA ASN A 89 -3.55 7.35 -7.96
C ASN A 89 -4.06 8.74 -8.40
N GLN A 90 -4.00 9.02 -9.70
CA GLN A 90 -4.55 10.25 -10.26
C GLN A 90 -6.07 10.27 -10.09
N PRO A 91 -6.67 11.41 -9.72
CA PRO A 91 -8.11 11.50 -9.53
C PRO A 91 -8.93 11.00 -10.72
N SER A 92 -8.50 11.29 -11.96
CA SER A 92 -9.17 10.82 -13.18
C SER A 92 -9.20 9.30 -13.30
N LYS A 93 -8.08 8.62 -13.04
CA LYS A 93 -8.00 7.15 -13.08
C LYS A 93 -8.79 6.50 -11.95
N VAL A 94 -8.70 7.05 -10.74
CA VAL A 94 -9.51 6.57 -9.61
C VAL A 94 -11.00 6.72 -9.90
N GLN A 95 -11.40 7.83 -10.54
CA GLN A 95 -12.77 8.05 -10.99
C GLN A 95 -13.20 7.07 -12.09
N GLU A 96 -12.35 6.77 -13.08
CA GLU A 96 -12.61 5.77 -14.13
C GLU A 96 -12.89 4.38 -13.55
N MET A 97 -12.22 4.02 -12.45
CA MET A 97 -12.45 2.77 -11.72
C MET A 97 -13.66 2.81 -10.79
N GLN A 98 -14.42 3.91 -10.76
CA GLN A 98 -15.49 4.14 -9.77
C GLN A 98 -14.97 4.01 -8.32
N GLY A 99 -13.69 4.27 -8.09
CA GLY A 99 -13.03 4.08 -6.79
C GLY A 99 -13.46 5.09 -5.72
N PHE A 100 -14.24 6.09 -6.09
CA PHE A 100 -14.96 6.94 -5.15
C PHE A 100 -16.40 6.43 -5.03
N HIS A 101 -16.79 5.98 -3.84
CA HIS A 101 -18.14 5.47 -3.59
C HIS A 101 -18.96 6.48 -2.77
N GLY A 102 -20.25 6.65 -3.07
CA GLY A 102 -21.15 7.48 -2.25
C GLY A 102 -20.73 8.96 -2.14
N GLY A 103 -20.72 9.51 -0.92
CA GLY A 103 -20.37 10.91 -0.62
C GLY A 103 -18.87 11.24 -0.75
N ASP A 104 -18.03 10.26 -1.10
CA ASP A 104 -16.57 10.36 -1.10
C ASP A 104 -16.03 11.34 -2.16
N ALA A 105 -16.67 11.37 -3.33
CA ALA A 105 -16.33 12.32 -4.38
C ALA A 105 -16.74 13.77 -4.04
N SER A 106 -17.55 13.96 -2.99
CA SER A 106 -18.10 15.26 -2.56
C SER A 106 -17.63 15.71 -1.17
N ALA A 107 -16.72 14.99 -0.51
CA ALA A 107 -16.24 15.32 0.82
C ALA A 107 -15.29 16.54 0.78
N GLU A 108 -15.83 17.73 0.98
CA GLU A 108 -15.09 18.99 0.99
C GLU A 108 -14.39 19.25 2.33
N THR A 109 -14.96 18.74 3.43
CA THR A 109 -14.45 18.95 4.78
C THR A 109 -13.65 17.76 5.32
N LEU A 110 -12.75 18.03 6.27
CA LEU A 110 -12.00 16.97 6.97
C LEU A 110 -12.94 16.00 7.70
N GLU A 111 -14.02 16.49 8.29
CA GLU A 111 -14.97 15.65 9.03
C GLU A 111 -15.79 14.74 8.12
N GLU A 112 -16.09 15.16 6.89
CA GLU A 112 -16.69 14.28 5.89
C GLU A 112 -15.71 13.19 5.46
N ARG A 113 -14.44 13.54 5.22
CA ARG A 113 -13.40 12.56 4.85
C ARG A 113 -13.16 11.51 5.93
N LYS A 114 -13.20 11.88 7.20
CA LYS A 114 -13.05 10.94 8.33
C LYS A 114 -14.11 9.84 8.35
N LYS A 115 -15.32 10.10 7.85
CA LYS A 115 -16.39 9.09 7.77
C LYS A 115 -16.08 7.99 6.74
N LEU A 116 -15.14 8.25 5.85
CA LEU A 116 -14.74 7.40 4.73
C LEU A 116 -13.44 6.65 5.03
N GLU A 117 -12.84 6.92 6.19
CA GLU A 117 -11.71 6.14 6.65
C GLU A 117 -12.16 4.68 6.82
N ALA A 118 -11.27 3.75 6.43
CA ALA A 118 -11.50 2.31 6.59
C ALA A 118 -11.95 1.98 8.03
N TYR A 119 -11.45 2.71 9.02
CA TYR A 119 -11.92 2.61 10.40
C TYR A 119 -13.45 2.77 10.53
N ALA A 120 -13.99 3.91 10.09
CA ALA A 120 -15.41 4.23 10.24
C ALA A 120 -16.28 3.27 9.42
N MET A 121 -15.85 2.92 8.21
CA MET A 121 -16.61 2.07 7.30
C MET A 121 -16.74 0.61 7.78
N TYR A 122 -15.71 0.08 8.44
CA TYR A 122 -15.65 -1.34 8.78
C TYR A 122 -15.96 -1.65 10.25
N THR A 123 -16.00 -0.66 11.14
CA THR A 123 -16.19 -0.88 12.59
C THR A 123 -17.38 -1.78 12.94
N GLU A 124 -18.56 -1.58 12.34
CA GLU A 124 -19.71 -2.46 12.62
C GLU A 124 -19.60 -3.84 11.93
N ARG A 125 -18.89 -3.92 10.80
CA ARG A 125 -18.74 -5.18 10.03
C ARG A 125 -17.81 -6.18 10.71
N ILE A 126 -16.84 -5.69 11.49
CA ILE A 126 -15.84 -6.53 12.16
C ILE A 126 -16.26 -6.99 13.57
N ARG A 127 -17.42 -6.55 14.07
CA ARG A 127 -17.86 -6.87 15.43
C ARG A 127 -18.02 -8.39 15.62
N GLY A 128 -17.33 -8.95 16.59
CA GLY A 128 -17.31 -10.39 16.89
C GLY A 128 -16.58 -11.25 15.84
N LYS A 129 -15.75 -10.63 14.99
CA LYS A 129 -15.00 -11.30 13.92
C LYS A 129 -13.53 -11.47 14.25
N LYS A 130 -12.87 -12.34 13.50
CA LYS A 130 -11.41 -12.50 13.50
C LYS A 130 -10.79 -11.53 12.50
N VAL A 131 -9.90 -10.67 12.98
CA VAL A 131 -9.35 -9.55 12.21
C VAL A 131 -7.84 -9.54 12.31
N ASP A 132 -7.17 -9.67 11.17
CA ASP A 132 -5.75 -9.38 11.06
C ASP A 132 -5.53 -7.93 10.60
N VAL A 133 -4.53 -7.30 11.19
CA VAL A 133 -3.99 -6.02 10.72
C VAL A 133 -2.50 -6.20 10.44
N ILE A 134 -2.13 -6.12 9.15
CA ILE A 134 -0.75 -6.16 8.69
C ILE A 134 -0.23 -4.73 8.62
N GLY A 135 0.66 -4.39 9.56
CA GLY A 135 1.13 -3.02 9.78
C GLY A 135 0.54 -2.38 11.04
N HIS A 136 1.13 -1.26 11.48
CA HIS A 136 0.63 -0.49 12.61
C HIS A 136 -0.27 0.67 12.21
N PHE A 137 -1.46 0.70 12.81
CA PHE A 137 -2.43 1.79 12.72
C PHE A 137 -2.97 2.14 14.12
N PRO A 138 -2.14 2.78 14.99
CA PRO A 138 -2.41 2.88 16.43
C PRO A 138 -3.73 3.56 16.78
N ASN A 139 -4.18 4.51 15.96
CA ASN A 139 -5.41 5.27 16.20
C ASN A 139 -6.68 4.41 16.10
N PHE A 140 -6.65 3.34 15.30
CA PHE A 140 -7.81 2.52 14.97
C PHE A 140 -7.78 1.18 15.71
N GLN A 141 -6.60 0.56 15.79
CA GLN A 141 -6.37 -0.74 16.42
C GLN A 141 -6.87 -0.78 17.88
N LYS A 142 -6.49 0.23 18.69
CA LYS A 142 -6.91 0.31 20.11
C LYS A 142 -8.42 0.31 20.33
N LYS A 143 -9.19 0.79 19.35
CA LYS A 143 -10.65 0.84 19.43
C LYS A 143 -11.27 -0.49 19.00
N TRP A 144 -10.59 -1.24 18.14
CA TRP A 144 -11.06 -2.52 17.62
C TRP A 144 -10.80 -3.70 18.57
N GLU A 145 -9.78 -3.62 19.42
CA GLU A 145 -9.47 -4.64 20.44
C GLU A 145 -10.69 -5.06 21.28
N SER A 146 -11.59 -4.11 21.58
CA SER A 146 -12.78 -4.36 22.41
C SER A 146 -13.97 -4.98 21.68
N ILE A 147 -13.95 -5.03 20.34
CA ILE A 147 -15.11 -5.42 19.53
C ILE A 147 -14.85 -6.62 18.61
N CYS A 148 -13.60 -7.06 18.45
CA CYS A 148 -13.22 -8.16 17.57
C CYS A 148 -12.03 -8.95 18.15
N GLU A 149 -11.76 -10.14 17.62
CA GLU A 149 -10.53 -10.90 17.89
C GLU A 149 -9.42 -10.34 16.98
N LEU A 150 -8.68 -9.38 17.52
CA LEU A 150 -7.67 -8.61 16.77
C LEU A 150 -6.29 -9.25 16.88
N SER A 151 -5.64 -9.48 15.74
CA SER A 151 -4.22 -9.83 15.65
C SER A 151 -3.48 -8.79 14.81
N ILE A 152 -2.43 -8.19 15.37
CA ILE A 152 -1.58 -7.23 14.66
C ILE A 152 -0.29 -7.94 14.26
N LEU A 153 0.09 -7.85 12.98
CA LEU A 153 1.25 -8.51 12.42
C LEU A 153 2.24 -7.47 11.89
N GLU A 154 3.45 -7.48 12.43
CA GLU A 154 4.46 -6.45 12.12
C GLU A 154 5.86 -7.01 11.88
N MET A 155 6.63 -6.28 11.08
CA MET A 155 8.04 -6.61 10.83
C MET A 155 8.92 -6.28 12.03
N GLN A 156 8.53 -5.24 12.78
CA GLN A 156 9.15 -4.83 14.04
C GLN A 156 8.04 -4.78 15.10
N PRO A 157 7.58 -5.95 15.61
CA PRO A 157 6.43 -6.03 16.49
C PRO A 157 6.68 -5.34 17.83
N GLU A 158 5.66 -4.65 18.35
CA GLU A 158 5.62 -4.12 19.72
C GLU A 158 5.04 -5.18 20.69
N TRP A 159 4.90 -4.79 21.96
CA TRP A 159 4.31 -5.67 22.97
C TRP A 159 2.84 -5.95 22.66
N GLY A 160 2.51 -7.23 22.44
CA GLY A 160 1.15 -7.67 22.10
C GLY A 160 0.98 -8.02 20.63
N ASP A 161 1.91 -7.62 19.76
CA ASP A 161 1.84 -7.93 18.34
C ASP A 161 2.47 -9.29 18.02
N TYR A 162 2.08 -9.83 16.88
CA TYR A 162 2.69 -11.00 16.28
C TYR A 162 3.82 -10.62 15.32
N PRO A 163 4.90 -11.42 15.25
CA PRO A 163 5.90 -11.25 14.22
C PRO A 163 5.28 -11.52 12.83
N ALA A 164 5.72 -10.82 11.79
CA ALA A 164 5.21 -10.97 10.42
C ALA A 164 5.14 -12.43 9.90
N LYS A 165 6.01 -13.33 10.39
CA LYS A 165 5.98 -14.77 10.04
C LYS A 165 4.71 -15.49 10.49
N ALA A 166 4.00 -14.97 11.49
CA ALA A 166 2.74 -15.55 11.96
C ALA A 166 1.62 -15.50 10.91
N ALA A 167 1.76 -14.65 9.87
CA ALA A 167 0.78 -14.51 8.80
C ALA A 167 0.46 -15.85 8.12
N GLU A 168 1.45 -16.73 7.98
CA GLU A 168 1.27 -18.07 7.38
C GLU A 168 0.28 -18.96 8.13
N VAL A 169 0.04 -18.67 9.42
CA VAL A 169 -0.86 -19.45 10.29
C VAL A 169 -2.13 -18.68 10.60
N LEU A 170 -2.03 -17.38 10.90
CA LEU A 170 -3.16 -16.56 11.35
C LEU A 170 -4.06 -16.16 10.18
N LEU A 171 -3.46 -15.62 9.11
CA LEU A 171 -4.19 -14.95 8.03
C LEU A 171 -5.21 -15.85 7.29
N PRO A 172 -4.94 -17.15 7.04
CA PRO A 172 -5.91 -18.07 6.43
C PRO A 172 -7.17 -18.34 7.27
N GLN A 173 -7.22 -17.90 8.53
CA GLN A 173 -8.31 -18.17 9.47
C GLN A 173 -9.14 -16.92 9.80
N GLN A 174 -8.86 -15.79 9.14
CA GLN A 174 -9.48 -14.50 9.46
C GLN A 174 -10.73 -14.23 8.63
N ASP A 175 -11.66 -13.46 9.20
CA ASP A 175 -12.80 -12.92 8.47
C ASP A 175 -12.41 -11.64 7.70
N PHE A 176 -11.50 -10.84 8.27
CA PHE A 176 -11.01 -9.58 7.70
C PHE A 176 -9.50 -9.46 7.77
N ALA A 177 -8.90 -8.85 6.74
CA ALA A 177 -7.48 -8.54 6.70
C ALA A 177 -7.26 -7.09 6.26
N PHE A 178 -6.75 -6.23 7.16
CA PHE A 178 -6.37 -4.86 6.84
C PHE A 178 -4.88 -4.80 6.58
N MET A 179 -4.47 -4.44 5.37
CA MET A 179 -3.09 -4.55 4.91
C MET A 179 -2.52 -3.20 4.50
N THR A 180 -1.42 -2.78 5.11
CA THR A 180 -0.65 -1.60 4.66
C THR A 180 -0.26 -1.70 3.19
N GLY A 181 -0.42 -0.60 2.45
CA GLY A 181 0.06 -0.46 1.07
C GLY A 181 1.58 -0.64 0.96
N THR A 182 2.32 -0.43 2.05
CA THR A 182 3.77 -0.65 2.15
C THR A 182 4.17 -2.10 1.81
N THR A 183 3.25 -3.07 1.97
CA THR A 183 3.45 -4.47 1.55
C THR A 183 3.73 -4.60 0.04
N PHE A 184 3.25 -3.65 -0.77
CA PHE A 184 3.57 -3.59 -2.20
C PHE A 184 5.05 -3.28 -2.41
N ALA A 185 5.57 -2.24 -1.76
CA ALA A 185 6.96 -1.80 -1.91
C ALA A 185 7.99 -2.79 -1.31
N ASN A 186 7.62 -3.52 -0.26
CA ASN A 186 8.51 -4.51 0.37
C ASN A 186 8.35 -5.95 -0.15
N LYS A 187 7.44 -6.19 -1.10
CA LYS A 187 7.21 -7.47 -1.80
C LYS A 187 6.48 -8.54 -1.00
N THR A 188 5.85 -8.21 0.11
CA THR A 188 5.05 -9.19 0.86
C THR A 188 3.62 -9.31 0.34
N MET A 189 3.10 -8.29 -0.37
CA MET A 189 1.69 -8.23 -0.79
C MET A 189 1.20 -9.49 -1.53
N PRO A 190 1.88 -10.04 -2.56
CA PRO A 190 1.33 -11.20 -3.28
C PRO A 190 1.09 -12.43 -2.40
N ARG A 191 2.01 -12.71 -1.46
CA ARG A 191 1.85 -13.83 -0.54
C ARG A 191 0.75 -13.56 0.48
N LEU A 192 0.67 -12.33 0.99
CA LEU A 192 -0.36 -11.95 1.95
C LEU A 192 -1.76 -12.01 1.33
N LEU A 193 -1.92 -11.58 0.07
CA LEU A 193 -3.17 -11.73 -0.68
C LEU A 193 -3.56 -13.20 -0.90
N GLU A 194 -2.58 -14.07 -1.17
CA GLU A 194 -2.84 -15.51 -1.29
C GLU A 194 -3.33 -16.11 0.05
N LEU A 195 -2.72 -15.69 1.15
CA LEU A 195 -3.08 -16.14 2.50
C LEU A 195 -4.42 -15.58 2.97
N SER A 196 -4.79 -14.37 2.55
CA SER A 196 -6.05 -13.70 2.92
C SER A 196 -7.19 -13.95 1.92
N LYS A 197 -7.04 -14.90 1.00
CA LYS A 197 -8.01 -15.19 -0.09
C LYS A 197 -9.44 -15.47 0.39
N ASP A 198 -9.59 -15.97 1.62
CA ASP A 198 -10.88 -16.33 2.23
C ASP A 198 -11.42 -15.20 3.16
N ALA A 199 -10.64 -14.14 3.36
CA ALA A 199 -10.97 -12.97 4.17
C ALA A 199 -11.40 -11.78 3.30
N VAL A 200 -12.22 -10.89 3.86
CA VAL A 200 -12.42 -9.56 3.27
C VAL A 200 -11.13 -8.76 3.46
N THR A 201 -10.38 -8.59 2.37
CA THR A 201 -9.09 -7.89 2.39
C THR A 201 -9.27 -6.40 2.04
N VAL A 202 -8.71 -5.53 2.87
CA VAL A 202 -8.74 -4.07 2.70
C VAL A 202 -7.31 -3.57 2.66
N LEU A 203 -6.89 -3.01 1.51
CA LEU A 203 -5.61 -2.31 1.41
C LEU A 203 -5.78 -0.88 1.95
N VAL A 204 -4.85 -0.45 2.81
CA VAL A 204 -4.95 0.81 3.55
C VAL A 204 -3.63 1.57 3.45
N ASP A 205 -3.71 2.90 3.43
CA ASP A 205 -2.63 3.89 3.43
C ASP A 205 -2.24 4.47 2.05
N PRO A 206 -1.53 5.61 2.00
CA PRO A 206 -1.19 6.30 0.75
C PRO A 206 -0.21 5.56 -0.18
N SER A 207 0.42 4.47 0.27
CA SER A 207 1.36 3.66 -0.51
C SER A 207 0.65 2.68 -1.44
N VAL A 208 -0.67 2.50 -1.33
CA VAL A 208 -1.46 1.59 -2.17
C VAL A 208 -1.53 2.11 -3.62
N PRO A 209 -1.11 1.32 -4.63
CA PRO A 209 -1.42 1.61 -6.02
C PRO A 209 -2.91 1.42 -6.29
N MET A 210 -3.60 2.42 -6.83
CA MET A 210 -5.00 2.29 -7.21
C MET A 210 -5.06 1.62 -8.59
N HIS A 211 -4.92 0.28 -8.63
CA HIS A 211 -4.91 -0.50 -9.87
C HIS A 211 -5.97 -1.63 -9.85
N PRO A 212 -6.70 -1.89 -10.95
CA PRO A 212 -7.75 -2.91 -10.97
C PRO A 212 -7.27 -4.32 -10.60
N CYS A 213 -6.02 -4.67 -10.88
CA CYS A 213 -5.49 -6.00 -10.50
C CYS A 213 -5.41 -6.25 -8.98
N LEU A 214 -5.65 -5.23 -8.16
CA LEU A 214 -5.66 -5.32 -6.70
C LEU A 214 -7.09 -5.37 -6.11
N PHE A 215 -8.14 -5.25 -6.93
CA PHE A 215 -9.54 -5.15 -6.51
C PHE A 215 -10.44 -6.09 -7.31
#